data_AF-A0A3C0Y7L0-F1
#
_entry.id   AF-A0A3C0Y7L0-F1
#
_cell.length_a   1.000
_cell.length_b   1.000
_cell.length_c   1.000
_cell.angle_alpha   90.00
_cell.angle_beta   90.00
_cell.angle_gamma   90.00
#
_symmetry.space_group_name_H-M   'P 1'
#
loop_
_entity.id
_entity.type
_entity.pdbx_description
1 polymer ?
#
loop_
_entity_poly.entity_id
_entity_poly.type
_entity_poly.pdbx_seq_one_letter_code
_entity_poly.pdbx_strand_id
1 'polypeptide(L)'
;ATSTRDIAAAVGMHSGSPFYHFKSKGALLYAVMDEGMRSAIARQSAALQAAAPSAPGAAALLRVLIRNHFDVLLGPGSDFIPVMLYESRSITARQRASLAKLQG
;
A
#
# COMPACT_ATOMS: atom_id res chain seq x y z
N ALA A 1 4.77 -19.99 -5.64
CA ALA A 1 3.76 -19.23 -4.88
C ALA A 1 4.15 -19.26 -3.41
N THR A 2 4.24 -18.10 -2.74
CA THR A 2 4.60 -18.01 -1.31
C THR A 2 3.43 -18.43 -0.43
N SER A 3 3.67 -19.30 0.55
CA SER A 3 2.68 -19.73 1.54
C SER A 3 2.71 -18.85 2.80
N THR A 4 1.65 -18.88 3.60
CA THR A 4 1.62 -18.19 4.91
C THR A 4 2.64 -18.77 5.89
N ARG A 5 3.01 -20.05 5.73
CA ARG A 5 4.07 -20.70 6.51
C ARG A 5 5.45 -20.14 6.16
N ASP A 6 5.72 -19.90 4.88
CA ASP A 6 6.98 -19.30 4.42
C ASP A 6 7.13 -17.88 4.97
N ILE A 7 6.04 -17.11 4.97
CA ILE A 7 6.00 -15.77 5.59
C ILE A 7 6.27 -15.86 7.10
N ALA A 8 5.63 -16.80 7.80
CA ALA A 8 5.84 -17.01 9.24
C ALA A 8 7.32 -17.27 9.56
N ALA A 9 7.95 -18.18 8.82
CA ALA A 9 9.34 -18.53 8.99
C ALA A 9 10.27 -17.33 8.74
N ALA A 10 9.99 -16.53 7.70
CA ALA A 10 10.78 -15.36 7.35
C ALA A 10 10.77 -14.27 8.44
N VAL A 11 9.70 -14.18 9.25
CA VAL A 11 9.58 -13.20 10.34
C VAL A 11 9.81 -13.80 11.74
N GLY A 12 10.37 -15.02 11.81
CA GLY A 12 10.68 -15.69 13.09
C GLY A 12 9.45 -16.15 13.88
N MET A 13 8.30 -16.28 13.22
CA MET A 13 7.02 -16.69 13.80
C MET A 13 6.80 -18.20 13.65
N HIS A 14 6.08 -18.80 14.59
CA HIS A 14 5.65 -20.20 14.47
C HIS A 14 4.64 -20.33 13.32
N SER A 15 4.61 -21.47 12.63
CA SER A 15 3.81 -21.65 11.40
C SER A 15 2.30 -21.39 11.55
N GLY A 16 1.77 -21.46 12.78
CA GLY A 16 0.38 -21.13 13.10
C GLY A 16 0.13 -19.70 13.60
N SER A 17 1.16 -18.95 14.04
CA SER A 17 0.95 -17.65 14.69
C SER A 17 0.52 -16.49 13.76
N PRO A 18 0.80 -16.48 12.45
CA PRO A 18 0.20 -15.47 11.55
C PRO A 18 -1.33 -15.61 11.44
N PHE A 19 -1.87 -16.82 11.60
CA PHE A 19 -3.32 -17.06 11.49
C PHE A 19 -4.12 -16.53 12.69
N TYR A 20 -3.46 -16.29 13.84
CA TYR A 20 -4.07 -15.57 14.95
C TYR A 20 -4.41 -14.12 14.58
N HIS A 21 -3.63 -13.50 13.70
CA HIS A 21 -3.83 -12.12 13.25
C HIS A 21 -4.60 -12.04 11.92
N PHE A 22 -4.42 -13.03 11.03
CA PHE A 22 -5.02 -13.03 9.70
C PHE A 22 -5.75 -14.35 9.39
N LYS A 23 -7.07 -14.28 9.22
CA LYS A 23 -7.93 -15.46 8.98
C LYS A 23 -7.64 -16.20 7.67
N SER A 24 -6.90 -15.61 6.74
CA SER A 24 -6.51 -16.23 5.47
C SER A 24 -5.35 -15.49 4.80
N LYS A 25 -4.72 -16.10 3.79
CA LYS A 25 -3.74 -15.42 2.92
C LYS A 25 -4.35 -14.17 2.27
N GLY A 26 -5.60 -14.24 1.81
CA GLY A 26 -6.29 -13.09 1.23
C GLY A 26 -6.51 -11.95 2.24
N ALA A 27 -6.73 -12.26 3.52
CA ALA A 27 -6.83 -11.25 4.58
C ALA A 27 -5.48 -10.54 4.82
N LEU A 28 -4.38 -11.28 4.80
CA LEU A 28 -3.03 -10.73 4.90
C LEU A 28 -2.70 -9.84 3.69
N LEU A 29 -2.93 -10.32 2.47
CA LEU A 29 -2.67 -9.55 1.25
C LEU A 29 -3.52 -8.28 1.20
N TYR A 30 -4.77 -8.35 1.61
CA TYR A 30 -5.61 -7.16 1.76
C TYR A 30 -5.03 -6.14 2.75
N ALA A 31 -4.53 -6.59 3.91
CA ALA A 31 -3.93 -5.69 4.89
C ALA A 31 -2.67 -5.01 4.35
N VAL A 32 -1.83 -5.74 3.58
CA VAL A 32 -0.67 -5.16 2.89
C VAL A 32 -1.10 -4.09 1.89
N MET A 33 -2.13 -4.35 1.09
CA MET A 33 -2.66 -3.36 0.13
C MET A 33 -3.26 -2.13 0.82
N ASP A 34 -4.07 -2.33 1.87
CA ASP A 34 -4.72 -1.25 2.62
C ASP A 34 -3.68 -0.32 3.27
N GLU A 35 -2.70 -0.90 3.97
CA GLU A 35 -1.62 -0.15 4.63
C GLU A 35 -0.75 0.59 3.61
N GLY A 36 -0.37 -0.09 2.52
CA GLY A 36 0.43 0.50 1.45
C GLY A 36 -0.25 1.72 0.82
N MET A 37 -1.55 1.62 0.55
CA MET A 37 -2.31 2.76 -0.01
C MET A 37 -2.51 3.90 0.99
N ARG A 38 -2.77 3.61 2.28
CA ARG A 38 -2.84 4.64 3.32
C ARG A 38 -1.52 5.41 3.44
N SER A 39 -0.41 4.69 3.44
CA SER A 39 0.94 5.27 3.44
C SER A 39 1.17 6.13 2.19
N ALA A 40 0.79 5.66 1.01
CA ALA A 40 0.92 6.45 -0.23
C ALA A 40 0.10 7.76 -0.19
N ILE A 41 -1.15 7.71 0.30
CA ILE A 41 -2.02 8.88 0.48
C ILE A 41 -1.42 9.85 1.50
N ALA A 42 -0.91 9.35 2.63
CA ALA A 42 -0.28 10.17 3.65
C ALA A 42 0.97 10.89 3.11
N ARG A 43 1.82 10.18 2.35
CA ARG A 43 3.00 10.78 1.67
C ARG A 43 2.59 11.86 0.66
N GLN A 44 1.55 11.60 -0.14
CA GLN A 44 1.02 12.59 -1.08
C GLN A 44 0.52 13.84 -0.35
N SER A 45 -0.23 13.67 0.75
CA SER A 45 -0.72 14.78 1.57
C SER A 45 0.44 15.59 2.16
N ALA A 46 1.45 14.92 2.71
CA ALA A 46 2.65 15.56 3.24
C ALA A 46 3.45 16.32 2.16
N ALA A 47 3.59 15.76 0.97
CA ALA A 47 4.27 16.42 -0.16
C ALA A 47 3.54 17.70 -0.60
N LEU A 48 2.21 17.68 -0.65
CA LEU A 48 1.40 18.87 -0.93
C LEU A 48 1.50 19.92 0.18
N GLN A 49 1.44 19.49 1.45
CA GLN A 49 1.59 20.39 2.61
C GLN A 49 2.96 21.06 2.63
N ALA A 50 4.04 20.32 2.31
CA ALA A 50 5.39 20.86 2.24
C ALA A 50 5.55 21.89 1.10
N ALA A 51 4.79 21.75 0.01
CA ALA A 51 4.81 22.68 -1.10
C ALA A 51 3.91 23.93 -0.88
N ALA A 52 2.95 23.85 0.04
CA ALA A 52 1.96 24.92 0.28
C ALA A 52 2.55 26.30 0.62
N PRO A 53 3.62 26.44 1.43
CA PRO A 53 4.19 27.75 1.80
C PRO A 53 4.68 28.56 0.60
N SER A 54 5.03 27.92 -0.50
CA SER A 54 5.50 28.60 -1.72
C SER A 54 4.37 29.09 -2.63
N ALA A 55 3.11 28.90 -2.24
CA ALA A 55 1.91 29.20 -3.05
C ALA A 55 2.06 28.77 -4.54
N PRO A 56 2.48 27.52 -4.82
CA PRO A 56 2.78 27.08 -6.17
C PRO A 56 1.54 27.08 -7.07
N GLY A 57 1.71 27.49 -8.32
CA GLY A 57 0.68 27.30 -9.35
C GLY A 57 0.40 25.82 -9.63
N ALA A 58 -0.73 25.53 -10.30
CA ALA A 58 -1.19 24.17 -10.57
C ALA A 58 -0.14 23.26 -11.24
N ALA A 59 0.65 23.79 -12.18
CA ALA A 59 1.70 23.02 -12.85
C ALA A 59 2.82 22.58 -11.89
N ALA A 60 3.17 23.41 -10.91
CA ALA A 60 4.16 23.06 -9.90
C ALA A 60 3.61 22.03 -8.91
N LEU A 61 2.34 22.14 -8.51
CA LEU A 61 1.67 21.11 -7.70
C LEU A 61 1.60 19.76 -8.43
N LEU A 62 1.25 19.75 -9.72
CA LEU A 62 1.25 18.53 -10.52
C LEU A 62 2.64 17.88 -10.56
N ARG A 63 3.71 18.68 -10.69
CA ARG A 63 5.09 18.17 -10.64
C ARG A 63 5.43 17.53 -9.30
N VAL A 64 4.96 18.09 -8.19
CA VAL A 64 5.11 17.49 -6.85
C VAL A 64 4.40 16.14 -6.78
N LEU A 65 3.15 16.08 -7.24
CA LEU A 65 2.36 14.85 -7.26
C LEU A 65 3.00 13.76 -8.13
N ILE A 66 3.50 14.11 -9.33
CA ILE A 66 4.19 13.17 -10.22
C ILE A 66 5.43 12.60 -9.55
N ARG A 67 6.26 13.44 -8.92
CA ARG A 67 7.46 12.99 -8.21
C ARG A 67 7.11 12.06 -7.05
N ASN A 68 6.16 12.47 -6.20
CA ASN A 68 5.68 11.63 -5.11
C ASN A 68 5.14 10.29 -5.61
N HIS A 69 4.46 10.26 -6.76
CA HIS A 69 3.98 9.01 -7.35
C HIS A 69 5.13 8.06 -7.72
N PHE A 70 6.21 8.58 -8.33
CA PHE A 70 7.40 7.78 -8.60
C PHE A 70 8.10 7.32 -7.33
N ASP A 71 8.15 8.15 -6.28
CA ASP A 71 8.71 7.76 -4.99
C ASP A 71 7.90 6.63 -4.33
N VAL A 72 6.58 6.63 -4.50
CA VAL A 72 5.71 5.54 -4.04
C VAL A 72 5.92 4.26 -4.86
N LEU A 73 6.09 4.38 -6.18
CA LEU A 73 6.24 3.22 -7.07
C LEU A 73 7.62 2.57 -7.00
N LEU A 74 8.68 3.38 -6.85
CA LEU A 74 10.07 2.97 -7.06
C LEU A 74 10.97 3.20 -5.84
N GLY A 75 10.49 3.98 -4.86
CA GLY A 75 11.23 4.30 -3.65
C GLY A 75 11.06 3.28 -2.52
N PRO A 76 11.63 3.58 -1.35
CA PRO A 76 11.50 2.73 -0.17
C PRO A 76 10.04 2.52 0.28
N GLY A 77 9.74 1.27 0.66
CA GLY A 77 8.39 0.86 1.07
C GLY A 77 7.42 0.71 -0.09
N SER A 78 7.91 0.46 -1.31
CA SER A 78 7.11 0.12 -2.50
C SER A 78 6.71 -1.36 -2.55
N ASP A 79 7.03 -2.17 -1.52
CA ASP A 79 6.80 -3.62 -1.49
C ASP A 79 5.32 -4.03 -1.61
N PHE A 80 4.40 -3.11 -1.36
CA PHE A 80 2.96 -3.31 -1.56
C PHE A 80 2.54 -3.21 -3.04
N ILE A 81 3.32 -2.56 -3.91
CA ILE A 81 3.00 -2.34 -5.33
C ILE A 81 2.95 -3.67 -6.10
N PRO A 82 3.94 -4.59 -6.00
CA PRO A 82 3.82 -5.91 -6.61
C PRO A 82 2.60 -6.69 -6.11
N VAL A 83 2.26 -6.56 -4.83
CA VAL A 83 1.07 -7.19 -4.26
C VAL A 83 -0.20 -6.64 -4.93
N MET A 84 -0.34 -5.32 -5.03
CA MET A 84 -1.47 -4.69 -5.72
C MET A 84 -1.61 -5.14 -7.19
N LEU A 85 -0.49 -5.24 -7.91
CA LEU A 85 -0.49 -5.57 -9.35
C LEU A 85 -0.78 -7.05 -9.61
N TYR A 86 -0.12 -7.96 -8.89
CA TYR A 86 -0.13 -9.38 -9.21
C TYR A 86 -1.09 -10.21 -8.35
N GLU A 87 -1.47 -9.73 -7.17
CA GLU A 87 -2.33 -10.46 -6.22
C GLU A 87 -3.75 -9.88 -6.12
N SER A 88 -4.17 -9.04 -7.07
CA SER A 88 -5.52 -8.43 -7.09
C SER A 88 -6.68 -9.44 -7.12
N ARG A 89 -6.43 -10.65 -7.64
CA ARG A 89 -7.38 -11.78 -7.64
C ARG A 89 -7.54 -12.42 -6.27
N SER A 90 -6.59 -12.22 -5.36
CA SER A 90 -6.55 -12.82 -4.02
C SER A 90 -7.43 -12.07 -3.01
N ILE A 91 -8.01 -10.93 -3.39
CA ILE A 91 -8.94 -10.15 -2.56
C ILE A 91 -10.38 -10.20 -3.10
N THR A 92 -11.34 -10.10 -2.19
CA THR A 92 -12.78 -10.14 -2.52
C THR A 92 -13.26 -8.86 -3.20
N ALA A 93 -14.41 -8.92 -3.88
CA ALA A 93 -15.04 -7.72 -4.45
C ALA A 93 -15.32 -6.64 -3.38
N ARG A 94 -15.75 -7.05 -2.18
CA ARG A 94 -15.96 -6.14 -1.04
C ARG A 94 -14.67 -5.44 -0.63
N GLN A 95 -13.56 -6.18 -0.54
CA GLN A 95 -12.25 -5.62 -0.20
C GLN A 95 -11.76 -4.64 -1.27
N ARG A 96 -11.91 -4.97 -2.56
CA ARG A 96 -11.62 -4.03 -3.66
C ARG A 96 -12.42 -2.74 -3.54
N ALA A 97 -13.72 -2.84 -3.22
CA ALA A 97 -14.56 -1.67 -3.02
C ALA A 97 -14.11 -0.84 -1.80
N SER A 98 -13.66 -1.47 -0.71
CA SER A 98 -13.08 -0.75 0.44
C SER A 98 -11.81 0.00 0.07
N LEU A 99 -10.92 -0.63 -0.70
CA LEU A 99 -9.69 -0.01 -1.20
C LEU A 99 -9.98 1.18 -2.11
N ALA A 100 -10.95 1.06 -3.02
CA ALA A 100 -11.34 2.16 -3.91
C ALA A 100 -11.82 3.41 -3.15
N LYS A 101 -12.49 3.23 -2.01
CA LYS A 101 -12.94 4.35 -1.16
C LYS A 101 -11.79 5.16 -0.55
N LEU A 102 -10.57 4.62 -0.50
CA LEU A 102 -9.41 5.38 -0.02
C LEU A 102 -8.97 6.44 -1.05
N GLN A 103 -9.33 6.28 -2.32
CA GLN A 103 -8.89 7.15 -3.41
C GLN A 103 -9.76 8.41 -3.59
N GLY A 104 -10.89 8.51 -2.87
CA GLY A 104 -11.87 9.58 -3.00
C GLY A 104 -13.06 9.17 -3.85
#